data_AF-A0A958FM18-F1
#
_entry.id   AF-A0A958FM18-F1
#
_cell.length_a   1.000
_cell.length_b   1.000
_cell.length_c   1.000
_cell.angle_alpha   90.00
_cell.angle_beta   90.00
_cell.angle_gamma   90.00
#
_symmetry.space_group_name_H-M   'P 1'
#
loop_
_entity.id
_entity.type
_entity.pdbx_description
1 polymer ?
#
loop_
_entity_poly.entity_id
_entity_poly.type
_entity_poly.pdbx_seq_one_letter_code
_entity_poly.pdbx_strand_id
1 'polypeptide(L)' 'TLVSTLWTVDDLATAITVKRFYRYLDEGMGKAEALRQAQRFVRDYHNSHPAYWASFSLTGDWR' A
#
# COMPACT_ATOMS: atom_id res chain seq x y z
N THR A 1 -1.59 -13.63 5.61
CA THR A 1 -1.53 -12.16 5.70
C THR A 1 -2.91 -11.61 5.48
N LEU A 2 -3.43 -10.82 6.41
CA LEU A 2 -4.77 -10.20 6.32
C LEU A 2 -4.58 -8.72 5.97
N VAL A 3 -5.27 -8.24 4.94
CA VAL A 3 -5.29 -6.82 4.56
C VAL A 3 -6.71 -6.31 4.84
N SER A 4 -6.83 -5.27 5.67
CA SER A 4 -8.10 -4.63 6.00
C SER A 4 -7.94 -3.11 5.90
N THR A 5 -8.99 -2.41 5.47
CA THR A 5 -9.02 -0.95 5.29
C THR A 5 -9.79 -0.29 6.43
N LEU A 6 -9.25 0.78 7.01
CA LEU A 6 -9.79 1.45 8.22
C LEU A 6 -10.99 2.40 7.95
N TRP A 7 -11.22 2.80 6.69
CA TRP A 7 -12.29 3.71 6.25
C TRP A 7 -12.73 3.33 4.82
N THR A 8 -13.81 3.93 4.29
CA THR A 8 -14.19 3.83 2.87
C THR A 8 -13.12 4.50 2.02
N VAL A 9 -12.07 3.76 1.66
CA VAL A 9 -11.01 4.23 0.77
C VAL A 9 -11.56 4.23 -0.65
N ASP A 10 -11.25 5.27 -1.41
CA ASP A 10 -11.48 5.32 -2.85
C ASP A 10 -10.90 4.05 -3.51
N ASP A 11 -11.76 3.27 -4.18
CA ASP A 11 -11.41 1.99 -4.81
C ASP A 11 -10.20 2.14 -5.76
N LEU A 12 -10.02 3.33 -6.34
CA LEU A 12 -8.91 3.62 -7.23
C LEU A 12 -7.56 3.66 -6.49
N ALA A 13 -7.50 4.29 -5.31
CA ALA A 13 -6.29 4.35 -4.51
C ALA A 13 -5.89 2.97 -3.98
N THR A 14 -6.88 2.16 -3.60
CA THR A 14 -6.66 0.75 -3.21
C THR A 14 -6.11 -0.07 -4.37
N ALA A 15 -6.73 0.02 -5.54
CA ALA A 15 -6.27 -0.70 -6.73
C ALA A 15 -4.84 -0.30 -7.14
N ILE A 16 -4.50 0.98 -7.09
CA ILE A 16 -3.15 1.47 -7.38
C ILE A 16 -2.15 0.93 -6.34
N THR A 17 -2.49 0.99 -5.05
CA THR A 17 -1.62 0.50 -3.98
C THR A 17 -1.32 -0.98 -4.14
N VAL A 18 -2.34 -1.82 -4.34
CA VAL A 18 -2.20 -3.27 -4.49
C VAL A 18 -1.41 -3.62 -5.75
N LYS A 19 -1.71 -2.97 -6.88
CA LYS A 19 -0.98 -3.19 -8.14
C LYS A 19 0.50 -2.84 -8.01
N ARG A 20 0.83 -1.72 -7.36
CA ARG A 20 2.22 -1.29 -7.13
C ARG A 20 2.92 -2.22 -6.14
N PHE A 21 2.23 -2.61 -5.07
CA PHE A 21 2.74 -3.53 -4.07
C PHE A 21 3.20 -4.87 -4.69
N TYR A 22 2.33 -5.52 -5.47
CA TYR A 22 2.70 -6.78 -6.13
C TYR A 22 3.81 -6.62 -7.14
N ARG A 23 3.86 -5.48 -7.86
CA ARG A 23 4.97 -5.21 -8.77
C ARG A 23 6.30 -5.07 -8.02
N TYR A 24 6.32 -4.36 -6.90
CA TYR A 24 7.52 -4.24 -6.08
C TYR A 24 7.94 -5.57 -5.43
N LEU A 25 6.99 -6.43 -5.09
CA LEU A 25 7.28 -7.81 -4.66
C LEU A 25 7.91 -8.63 -5.78
N ASP A 26 7.41 -8.52 -7.02
CA ASP A 26 7.96 -9.21 -8.19
C ASP A 26 9.37 -8.69 -8.55
N GLU A 27 9.64 -7.41 -8.31
CA GLU A 27 10.97 -6.80 -8.39
C GLU A 27 11.93 -7.27 -7.27
N GLY A 28 11.48 -8.14 -6.36
CA GLY A 28 12.30 -8.74 -5.30
C GLY A 28 12.38 -7.94 -4.01
N MET A 29 11.57 -6.88 -3.84
CA MET A 29 11.54 -6.12 -2.59
C MET A 29 10.92 -6.92 -1.45
N GLY A 30 11.39 -6.69 -0.23
CA GLY A 30 10.74 -7.22 0.97
C GLY A 30 9.33 -6.65 1.14
N LYS A 31 8.39 -7.44 1.69
CA LYS A 31 6.97 -7.06 1.85
C LYS A 31 6.78 -5.67 2.50
N ALA A 32 7.55 -5.38 3.56
CA ALA A 32 7.47 -4.09 4.24
C ALA A 32 7.98 -2.92 3.38
N GLU A 33 8.96 -3.16 2.52
CA GLU A 33 9.53 -2.14 1.64
C GLU A 33 8.63 -1.91 0.42
N ALA A 34 8.14 -2.98 -0.20
CA ALA A 34 7.17 -2.95 -1.29
C ALA A 34 5.91 -2.16 -0.91
N LEU A 35 5.37 -2.38 0.31
CA LEU A 35 4.20 -1.64 0.77
C LEU A 35 4.52 -0.16 0.98
N ARG A 36 5.66 0.16 1.59
CA ARG A 36 6.10 1.55 1.80
C ARG A 36 6.24 2.30 0.48
N GLN A 37 6.80 1.65 -0.54
CA GLN A 37 6.94 2.25 -1.87
C GLN A 37 5.59 2.44 -2.56
N ALA A 38 4.68 1.48 -2.44
CA ALA A 38 3.32 1.61 -2.95
C ALA A 38 2.56 2.78 -2.30
N GLN A 39 2.66 2.94 -0.98
CA GLN A 39 2.06 4.06 -0.24
C GLN A 39 2.66 5.42 -0.65
N ARG A 40 3.99 5.50 -0.80
CA ARG A 40 4.66 6.70 -1.32
C ARG A 40 4.20 7.05 -2.72
N PHE A 41 4.04 6.05 -3.59
CA PHE A 41 3.54 6.27 -4.94
C PHE A 41 2.14 6.90 -4.94
N VAL A 42 1.22 6.41 -4.10
CA VAL A 42 -0.13 6.99 -3.98
C VAL A 42 -0.07 8.41 -3.39
N ARG A 43 0.75 8.65 -2.38
CA ARG A 43 0.95 9.99 -1.80
C ARG A 43 1.45 11.02 -2.82
N ASP A 44 2.42 10.63 -3.64
CA ASP A 44 3.15 11.54 -4.53
C ASP A 44 2.45 11.72 -5.89
N TYR A 45 1.77 10.68 -6.40
CA TYR A 45 1.23 10.67 -7.76
C TYR A 45 -0.30 10.59 -7.85
N HIS A 46 -0.99 10.26 -6.75
CA HIS A 46 -2.45 10.13 -6.77
C HIS A 46 -3.14 11.16 -5.87
N ASN A 47 -2.92 11.08 -4.57
CA ASN A 47 -3.47 12.04 -3.62
C ASN A 47 -2.64 12.06 -2.34
N SER A 48 -2.18 13.25 -1.96
CA SER A 48 -1.36 13.45 -0.76
C SER A 48 -2.16 13.35 0.54
N HIS A 49 -3.49 13.38 0.46
CA HIS A 49 -4.34 13.31 1.63
C HIS A 49 -4.18 11.95 2.35
N PRO A 50 -3.90 11.94 3.67
CA PRO A 50 -3.57 10.72 4.44
C PRO A 50 -4.56 9.57 4.29
N ALA A 51 -5.84 9.88 4.07
CA ALA A 51 -6.90 8.90 3.86
C ALA A 51 -6.64 7.89 2.72
N TYR A 52 -5.85 8.27 1.71
CA TYR A 52 -5.62 7.45 0.51
C TYR A 52 -4.41 6.53 0.61
N TRP A 53 -3.40 6.87 1.42
CA TRP A 53 -2.14 6.11 1.49
C TRP A 53 -1.85 5.52 2.88
N ALA A 54 -2.37 6.11 3.96
CA ALA A 54 -2.11 5.65 5.34
C ALA A 54 -3.10 4.59 5.85
N SER A 55 -4.05 4.15 5.02
CA SER A 55 -5.09 3.18 5.38
C SER A 55 -4.60 1.74 5.48
N PHE A 56 -3.43 1.43 4.93
CA PHE A 56 -2.85 0.09 4.93
C PHE A 56 -1.81 -0.05 6.03
N SER A 57 -2.08 -0.95 6.99
CA SER A 57 -1.09 -1.39 7.98
C SER A 57 -0.72 -2.85 7.72
N LEU A 58 0.57 -3.12 7.54
CA LEU A 58 1.08 -4.49 7.45
C LEU A 58 1.24 -5.03 8.87
N THR A 59 0.24 -5.75 9.37
CA THR A 59 0.35 -6.47 10.65
C THR A 59 0.63 -7.94 10.35
N GLY A 60 1.87 -8.37 10.60
CA GLY A 60 2.29 -9.78 10.52
C GLY A 60 3.46 -10.04 9.58
N ASP A 61 4.68 -9.95 10.10
CA ASP A 61 5.74 -10.97 10.08
C ASP A 61 6.92 -10.35 10.86
N TRP A 62 7.09 -10.78 12.12
CA TRP A 62 8.25 -10.44 12.96
C TRP A 62 9.19 -11.65 13.11
N ARG A 63 9.21 -12.53 12.11
CA ARG A 63 10.18 -13.62 12.02
C ARG A 63 11.02 -13.48 10.76
#